data_AF-A0A084Q7T4-F1
#
_entry.id   AF-A0A084Q7T4-F1
#
_cell.length_a   1.000
_cell.length_b   1.000
_cell.length_c   1.000
_cell.angle_alpha   90.00
_cell.angle_beta   90.00
_cell.angle_gamma   90.00
#
_symmetry.space_group_name_H-M   'P 1'
#
loop_
_entity.id
_entity.type
_entity.pdbx_description
1 polymer ?
#
loop_
_entity_poly.entity_id
_entity_poly.type
_entity_poly.pdbx_seq_one_letter_code
_entity_poly.pdbx_strand_id
1 'polypeptide(L)'
;MTELQGLLAYADERLHPSWENGGLYYPRNDSLTDEEGDWAHMDPCTGNAAIGYAGLNVKDGQKMMCEQPWTRETLAARPWIDNIGLSVGVDCLRGVGDAEAAALVLTLKSWNGRDVEVAPVARNLDAGAWAVYVGGNLVRSKSMERSGSFEVDVTVGGEGVDIVFVKHA
;
A
#
# COMPACT_ATOMS: atom_id res chain seq x y z
N MET A 1 -13.42 -2.76 -15.40
CA MET A 1 -13.03 -2.11 -14.12
C MET A 1 -13.01 -0.59 -14.32
N THR A 2 -14.09 -0.04 -14.89
CA THR A 2 -14.10 1.32 -15.48
C THR A 2 -14.99 2.29 -14.71
N GLU A 3 -16.08 1.81 -14.11
CA GLU A 3 -17.04 2.65 -13.39
C GLU A 3 -16.47 3.18 -12.07
N LEU A 4 -15.96 2.32 -11.19
CA LEU A 4 -15.34 2.74 -9.92
C LEU A 4 -14.18 3.72 -10.14
N GLN A 5 -13.31 3.44 -11.12
CA GLN A 5 -12.21 4.34 -11.46
C GLN A 5 -12.72 5.71 -11.93
N GLY A 6 -13.80 5.74 -12.72
CA GLY A 6 -14.45 6.99 -13.13
C GLY A 6 -15.05 7.75 -11.97
N LEU A 7 -15.69 7.07 -11.02
CA LEU A 7 -16.27 7.69 -9.82
C LEU A 7 -15.19 8.28 -8.90
N LEU A 8 -14.08 7.56 -8.70
CA LEU A 8 -12.96 8.06 -7.90
C LEU A 8 -12.27 9.24 -8.59
N ALA A 9 -12.06 9.17 -9.91
CA ALA A 9 -11.49 10.28 -10.68
C ALA A 9 -12.38 11.53 -10.60
N TYR A 10 -13.71 11.36 -10.71
CA TYR A 10 -14.65 12.46 -10.52
C TYR A 10 -14.55 13.06 -9.11
N ALA A 11 -14.48 12.22 -8.07
CA ALA A 11 -14.32 12.70 -6.71
C ALA A 11 -13.02 13.51 -6.55
N ASP A 12 -11.90 13.00 -7.06
CA ASP A 12 -10.60 13.67 -6.98
C ASP A 12 -10.57 15.01 -7.72
N GLU A 13 -11.27 15.11 -8.85
CA GLU A 13 -11.30 16.32 -9.67
C GLU A 13 -12.30 17.36 -9.16
N ARG A 14 -13.49 16.93 -8.71
CA ARG A 14 -14.64 17.83 -8.47
C ARG A 14 -15.00 18.00 -6.99
N LEU A 15 -14.63 17.09 -6.10
CA LEU A 15 -15.03 17.13 -4.69
C LEU A 15 -13.94 17.69 -3.76
N HIS A 16 -12.96 18.38 -4.34
CA HIS A 16 -11.92 19.16 -3.65
C HIS A 16 -11.21 18.41 -2.51
N PRO A 17 -10.61 17.23 -2.77
CA PRO A 17 -9.86 16.51 -1.77
C PRO A 17 -8.75 17.39 -1.17
N SER A 18 -8.57 17.28 0.14
CA SER A 18 -7.63 18.08 0.92
C SER A 18 -6.75 17.19 1.80
N TRP A 19 -5.54 17.65 2.07
CA TRP A 19 -4.61 16.97 2.97
C TRP A 19 -4.53 17.74 4.30
N GLU A 20 -4.74 17.04 5.41
CA GLU A 20 -4.53 17.56 6.75
C GLU A 20 -3.78 16.52 7.58
N ASN A 21 -2.64 16.91 8.17
CA ASN A 21 -1.82 16.04 9.03
C ASN A 21 -1.49 14.67 8.42
N GLY A 22 -1.26 14.61 7.11
CA GLY A 22 -0.93 13.37 6.38
C GLY A 22 -2.14 12.51 6.00
N GLY A 23 -3.37 12.93 6.32
CA GLY A 23 -4.61 12.27 5.88
C GLY A 23 -5.26 12.99 4.70
N LEU A 24 -5.62 12.23 3.67
CA LEU A 24 -6.49 12.69 2.58
C LEU A 24 -7.96 12.61 3.03
N TYR A 25 -8.71 13.69 2.83
CA TYR A 25 -10.15 13.72 3.09
C TYR A 25 -10.88 14.60 2.09
N TYR A 26 -12.18 14.40 1.92
CA TYR A 26 -13.05 15.28 1.13
C TYR A 26 -13.84 16.19 2.08
N PRO A 27 -13.66 17.53 2.01
CA PRO A 27 -14.31 18.46 2.91
C PRO A 27 -15.84 18.36 2.86
N ARG A 28 -16.48 18.56 4.01
CA ARG A 28 -17.94 18.57 4.09
C ARG A 28 -18.51 19.70 3.23
N ASN A 29 -19.51 19.39 2.42
CA ASN A 29 -20.30 20.33 1.66
C ASN A 29 -21.78 19.93 1.70
N ASP A 30 -22.62 20.80 2.25
CA ASP A 30 -24.05 20.54 2.40
C ASP A 30 -24.86 20.94 1.14
N SER A 31 -24.26 21.64 0.18
CA SER A 31 -24.90 21.98 -1.10
C SER A 31 -24.97 20.74 -2.00
N LEU A 32 -26.13 20.53 -2.64
CA LEU A 32 -26.30 19.42 -3.58
C LEU A 32 -25.43 19.58 -4.83
N THR A 33 -25.40 20.79 -5.38
CA THR A 33 -24.64 21.12 -6.58
C THR A 33 -23.81 22.38 -6.41
N ASP A 34 -22.76 22.52 -7.22
CA ASP A 34 -21.98 23.75 -7.35
C ASP A 34 -22.66 24.76 -8.30
N GLU A 35 -21.95 25.84 -8.63
CA GLU A 35 -22.44 26.89 -9.54
C GLU A 35 -22.55 26.43 -11.01
N GLU A 36 -21.83 25.37 -11.39
CA GLU A 36 -21.86 24.76 -12.73
C GLU A 36 -23.01 23.73 -12.86
N GLY A 37 -23.65 23.38 -11.74
CA GLY A 37 -24.72 22.39 -11.66
C GLY A 37 -24.21 20.96 -11.44
N ASP A 38 -22.92 20.79 -11.15
CA ASP A 38 -22.30 19.50 -10.86
C ASP A 38 -22.51 19.08 -9.41
N TRP A 39 -22.47 17.78 -9.15
CA TRP A 39 -22.64 17.24 -7.80
C TRP A 39 -21.51 17.71 -6.88
N ALA A 40 -21.87 18.38 -5.78
CA ALA A 40 -20.92 18.95 -4.84
C ALA A 40 -21.12 18.45 -3.40
N HIS A 41 -22.19 17.71 -3.14
CA HIS A 41 -22.52 17.27 -1.78
C HIS A 41 -21.49 16.26 -1.26
N MET A 42 -21.04 16.52 -0.03
CA MET A 42 -20.11 15.66 0.68
C MET A 42 -20.45 15.64 2.17
N ASP A 43 -20.92 14.51 2.67
CA ASP A 43 -21.10 14.31 4.10
C ASP A 43 -19.83 13.73 4.76
N PRO A 44 -19.67 13.87 6.09
CA PRO A 44 -18.47 13.39 6.78
C PRO A 44 -18.21 11.87 6.64
N CYS A 45 -19.24 11.04 6.50
CA CYS A 45 -19.07 9.60 6.35
C CYS A 45 -18.53 9.28 4.94
N THR A 46 -19.11 9.88 3.91
CA THR A 46 -18.66 9.65 2.53
C THR A 46 -17.23 10.14 2.33
N GLY A 47 -16.94 11.37 2.76
CA GLY A 47 -15.64 12.01 2.54
C GLY A 47 -14.49 11.44 3.35
N ASN A 48 -14.75 10.90 4.55
CA ASN A 48 -13.69 10.35 5.40
C ASN A 48 -13.58 8.81 5.35
N ALA A 49 -14.66 8.11 5.00
CA ALA A 49 -14.69 6.65 5.08
C ALA A 49 -15.07 5.97 3.76
N ALA A 50 -16.19 6.36 3.14
CA ALA A 50 -16.72 5.58 2.01
C ALA A 50 -15.80 5.63 0.79
N ILE A 51 -15.28 6.80 0.43
CA ILE A 51 -14.37 6.94 -0.73
C ILE A 51 -13.05 6.20 -0.47
N GLY A 52 -12.46 6.36 0.72
CA GLY A 52 -11.25 5.62 1.10
C GLY A 52 -11.48 4.10 1.07
N TYR A 53 -12.61 3.63 1.60
CA TYR A 53 -12.98 2.21 1.54
C TYR A 53 -13.16 1.72 0.10
N ALA A 54 -13.78 2.51 -0.77
CA ALA A 54 -13.96 2.17 -2.17
C ALA A 54 -12.62 2.04 -2.92
N GLY A 55 -11.63 2.86 -2.58
CA GLY A 55 -10.27 2.75 -3.14
C GLY A 55 -9.48 1.53 -2.64
N LEU A 56 -9.73 1.09 -1.40
CA LEU A 56 -9.03 -0.05 -0.80
C LEU A 56 -9.68 -1.41 -1.10
N ASN A 57 -11.00 -1.44 -1.29
CA ASN A 57 -11.74 -2.69 -1.42
C ASN A 57 -11.59 -3.29 -2.82
N VAL A 58 -11.13 -4.53 -2.88
CA VAL A 58 -11.08 -5.30 -4.13
C VAL A 58 -12.44 -5.91 -4.45
N LYS A 59 -12.62 -6.33 -5.71
CA LYS A 59 -13.82 -7.08 -6.13
C LYS A 59 -13.99 -8.29 -5.20
N ASP A 60 -15.21 -8.45 -4.68
CA ASP A 60 -15.56 -9.50 -3.72
C ASP A 60 -14.78 -9.48 -2.38
N GLY A 61 -14.12 -8.37 -2.02
CA GLY A 61 -13.24 -8.29 -0.85
C GLY A 61 -13.88 -8.76 0.47
N GLN A 62 -15.03 -8.20 0.85
CA GLN A 62 -15.75 -8.63 2.06
C GLN A 62 -16.19 -10.10 1.99
N LYS A 63 -16.66 -10.54 0.81
CA LYS A 63 -17.08 -11.92 0.58
C LYS A 63 -15.90 -12.87 0.77
N MET A 64 -14.73 -12.55 0.21
CA MET A 64 -13.49 -13.30 0.39
C MET A 64 -13.09 -13.38 1.86
N MET A 65 -13.18 -12.27 2.61
CA MET A 65 -12.87 -12.29 4.05
C MET A 65 -13.79 -13.25 4.83
N CYS A 66 -15.05 -13.37 4.44
CA CYS A 66 -16.02 -14.26 5.09
C CYS A 66 -15.92 -15.72 4.63
N GLU A 67 -15.80 -15.97 3.32
CA GLU A 67 -15.80 -17.31 2.74
C GLU A 67 -14.43 -17.98 2.76
N GLN A 68 -13.35 -17.19 2.75
CA GLN A 68 -11.97 -17.66 2.72
C GLN A 68 -11.12 -16.90 3.78
N PRO A 69 -11.51 -16.97 5.07
CA PRO A 69 -10.76 -16.29 6.11
C PRO A 69 -9.35 -16.86 6.20
N TRP A 70 -8.39 -15.99 6.53
CA TRP A 70 -7.05 -16.45 6.84
C TRP A 70 -7.07 -17.35 8.07
N THR A 71 -6.51 -18.54 7.94
CA THR A 71 -6.28 -19.45 9.07
C THR A 71 -4.94 -19.15 9.73
N ARG A 72 -4.76 -19.67 10.95
CA ARG A 72 -3.47 -19.58 11.66
C ARG A 72 -2.33 -20.19 10.83
N GLU A 73 -2.60 -21.32 10.18
CA GLU A 73 -1.65 -22.04 9.34
C GLU A 73 -1.31 -21.23 8.09
N THR A 74 -2.33 -20.61 7.48
CA THR A 74 -2.16 -19.75 6.30
C THR A 74 -1.29 -18.54 6.65
N LEU A 75 -1.52 -17.90 7.80
CA LEU A 75 -0.70 -16.77 8.27
C LEU A 75 0.72 -17.19 8.60
N ALA A 76 0.89 -18.31 9.30
CA ALA A 76 2.21 -18.81 9.71
C ALA A 76 3.11 -19.22 8.53
N ALA A 77 2.52 -19.63 7.40
CA ALA A 77 3.26 -20.05 6.22
C ALA A 77 3.58 -18.90 5.23
N ARG A 78 2.92 -17.75 5.36
CA ARG A 78 3.06 -16.66 4.39
C ARG A 78 4.31 -15.80 4.65
N PRO A 79 5.00 -15.36 3.59
CA PRO A 79 6.01 -14.32 3.70
C PRO A 79 5.36 -12.95 3.94
N TRP A 80 6.04 -12.07 4.67
CA TRP A 80 5.54 -10.74 5.02
C TRP A 80 6.68 -9.73 5.25
N ILE A 81 6.35 -8.44 5.22
CA ILE A 81 7.29 -7.34 5.47
C ILE A 81 7.09 -6.84 6.90
N ASP A 82 8.16 -6.86 7.69
CA ASP A 82 8.24 -6.34 9.05
C ASP A 82 9.02 -5.01 9.12
N ASN A 83 9.04 -4.42 10.30
CA ASN A 83 9.80 -3.22 10.66
C ASN A 83 9.36 -1.96 9.88
N ILE A 84 8.11 -1.96 9.41
CA ILE A 84 7.43 -0.81 8.82
C ILE A 84 6.13 -0.61 9.61
N GLY A 85 6.14 0.36 10.52
CA GLY A 85 5.00 0.74 11.34
C GLY A 85 4.57 2.19 11.10
N LEU A 86 3.41 2.59 11.63
CA LEU A 86 2.87 3.93 11.42
C LEU A 86 3.74 5.07 11.99
N SER A 87 4.65 4.77 12.93
CA SER A 87 5.53 5.75 13.56
C SER A 87 6.86 5.97 12.83
N VAL A 88 7.16 5.19 11.78
CA VAL A 88 8.49 5.26 11.13
C VAL A 88 8.63 6.45 10.18
N GLY A 89 7.58 7.25 9.97
CA GLY A 89 7.67 8.47 9.16
C GLY A 89 7.59 8.25 7.66
N VAL A 90 7.03 7.12 7.22
CA VAL A 90 6.75 6.84 5.81
C VAL A 90 5.31 6.33 5.64
N ASP A 91 4.74 6.61 4.47
CA ASP A 91 3.49 6.04 3.99
C ASP A 91 3.78 4.79 3.15
N CYS A 92 2.99 3.74 3.38
CA CYS A 92 3.02 2.53 2.57
C CYS A 92 2.04 2.69 1.40
N LEU A 93 2.56 2.89 0.20
CA LEU A 93 1.77 3.09 -1.02
C LEU A 93 1.35 1.77 -1.66
N ARG A 94 2.13 0.71 -1.44
CA ARG A 94 1.89 -0.64 -1.98
C ARG A 94 2.56 -1.69 -1.10
N GLY A 95 1.84 -2.75 -0.80
CA GLY A 95 2.36 -3.96 -0.14
C GLY A 95 1.72 -5.19 -0.77
N VAL A 96 2.47 -5.90 -1.61
CA VAL A 96 1.94 -7.02 -2.40
C VAL A 96 2.89 -8.22 -2.31
N GLY A 97 2.34 -9.40 -2.06
CA GLY A 97 3.03 -10.67 -2.30
C GLY A 97 2.57 -11.25 -3.63
N ASP A 98 3.50 -11.41 -4.57
CA ASP A 98 3.26 -12.04 -5.86
C ASP A 98 3.84 -13.46 -5.84
N ALA A 99 2.94 -14.44 -5.79
CA ALA A 99 3.34 -15.85 -5.74
C ALA A 99 3.87 -16.36 -7.09
N GLU A 100 3.43 -15.78 -8.21
CA GLU A 100 3.87 -16.19 -9.56
C GLU A 100 5.29 -15.70 -9.82
N ALA A 101 5.57 -14.44 -9.46
CA ALA A 101 6.91 -13.87 -9.54
C ALA A 101 7.83 -14.25 -8.35
N ALA A 102 7.31 -14.99 -7.37
CA ALA A 102 7.99 -15.29 -6.10
C ALA A 102 8.61 -14.03 -5.45
N ALA A 103 7.80 -12.98 -5.33
CA ALA A 103 8.25 -11.65 -4.91
C ALA A 103 7.40 -11.04 -3.79
N LEU A 104 8.04 -10.25 -2.93
CA LEU A 104 7.40 -9.29 -2.05
C LEU A 104 7.74 -7.89 -2.54
N VAL A 105 6.72 -7.09 -2.79
CA VAL A 105 6.83 -5.71 -3.27
C VAL A 105 6.33 -4.77 -2.20
N LEU A 106 7.17 -3.81 -1.83
CA LEU A 106 6.86 -2.71 -0.94
C LEU A 106 7.16 -1.39 -1.66
N THR A 107 6.23 -0.45 -1.63
CA THR A 107 6.46 0.91 -2.12
C THR A 107 6.26 1.90 -0.99
N LEU A 108 7.30 2.68 -0.68
CA LEU A 108 7.31 3.65 0.42
C LEU A 108 7.52 5.07 -0.08
N LYS A 109 6.97 6.04 0.66
CA LYS A 109 7.22 7.48 0.49
C LYS A 109 7.24 8.15 1.86
N SER A 110 8.09 9.14 2.08
CA SER A 110 8.05 9.93 3.31
C SER A 110 6.78 10.79 3.35
N TRP A 111 6.12 10.85 4.51
CA TRP A 111 4.85 11.57 4.64
C TRP A 111 5.01 13.09 4.49
N ASN A 112 6.20 13.64 4.80
CA ASN A 112 6.49 15.08 4.78
C ASN A 112 7.53 15.49 3.72
N GLY A 113 7.95 14.57 2.86
CA GLY A 113 8.94 14.80 1.82
C GLY A 113 10.40 14.85 2.29
N ARG A 114 10.68 14.67 3.59
CA ARG A 114 12.05 14.60 4.11
C ARG A 114 12.57 13.17 4.05
N ASP A 115 13.87 13.05 3.87
CA ASP A 115 14.52 11.75 3.89
C ASP A 115 14.38 11.06 5.26
N VAL A 116 13.98 9.80 5.22
CA VAL A 116 13.82 8.92 6.38
C VAL A 116 14.54 7.61 6.10
N GLU A 117 15.36 7.17 7.04
CA GLU A 117 15.98 5.85 6.99
C GLU A 117 15.02 4.79 7.55
N VAL A 118 14.79 3.74 6.78
CA VAL A 118 13.99 2.57 7.19
C VAL A 118 14.74 1.28 6.90
N ALA A 119 14.44 0.24 7.68
CA ALA A 119 15.04 -1.08 7.51
C ALA A 119 13.97 -2.17 7.37
N PRO A 120 13.19 -2.21 6.27
CA PRO A 120 12.18 -3.24 6.07
C PRO A 120 12.80 -4.64 6.08
N VAL A 121 12.10 -5.58 6.72
CA VAL A 121 12.55 -6.97 6.84
C VAL A 121 11.54 -7.89 6.18
N ALA A 122 11.92 -8.51 5.06
CA ALA A 122 11.17 -9.63 4.52
C ALA A 122 11.36 -10.85 5.42
N ARG A 123 10.27 -11.42 5.94
CA ARG A 123 10.26 -12.56 6.85
C ARG A 123 9.56 -13.76 6.23
N ASN A 124 9.90 -14.92 6.79
CA ASN A 124 9.36 -16.22 6.39
C ASN A 124 9.57 -16.51 4.88
N LEU A 125 10.73 -16.08 4.38
CA LEU A 125 11.18 -16.39 3.03
C LEU A 125 11.66 -17.83 3.03
N ASP A 126 11.16 -18.64 2.10
CA ASP A 126 11.54 -20.04 1.99
C ASP A 126 12.99 -20.22 1.51
N ALA A 127 13.50 -21.46 1.58
CA ALA A 127 14.86 -21.77 1.15
C ALA A 127 15.06 -21.46 -0.34
N GLY A 128 16.20 -20.88 -0.68
CA GLY A 128 16.56 -20.50 -2.05
C GLY A 128 17.44 -19.25 -2.12
N ALA A 129 17.75 -18.84 -3.34
CA ALA A 129 18.50 -17.61 -3.61
C ALA A 129 17.52 -16.43 -3.69
N TRP A 130 17.71 -15.44 -2.84
CA TRP A 130 16.91 -14.22 -2.82
C TRP A 130 17.76 -13.01 -3.18
N ALA A 131 17.13 -12.00 -3.78
CA ALA A 131 17.71 -10.69 -4.01
C ALA A 131 16.73 -9.60 -3.60
N VAL A 132 17.29 -8.43 -3.27
CA VAL A 132 16.52 -7.22 -2.99
C VAL A 132 16.94 -6.11 -3.95
N TYR A 133 15.93 -5.51 -4.59
CA TYR A 133 16.07 -4.39 -5.49
C TYR A 133 15.45 -3.15 -4.86
N VAL A 134 16.11 -2.00 -5.00
CA VAL A 134 15.61 -0.70 -4.53
C VAL A 134 15.65 0.27 -5.71
N GLY A 135 14.48 0.81 -6.07
CA GLY A 135 14.33 1.66 -7.27
C GLY A 135 14.79 0.96 -8.56
N GLY A 136 14.60 -0.35 -8.65
CA GLY A 136 15.03 -1.18 -9.78
C GLY A 136 16.51 -1.59 -9.78
N ASN A 137 17.32 -1.12 -8.84
CA ASN A 137 18.73 -1.46 -8.74
C ASN A 137 18.95 -2.61 -7.75
N LEU A 138 19.75 -3.61 -8.12
CA LEU A 138 20.13 -4.69 -7.21
C LEU A 138 20.99 -4.13 -6.08
N VAL A 139 20.51 -4.24 -4.84
CA VAL A 139 21.24 -3.78 -3.65
C VAL A 139 21.98 -4.92 -2.99
N ARG A 140 21.33 -6.08 -2.84
CA ARG A 140 21.91 -7.23 -2.13
C ARG A 140 21.29 -8.54 -2.59
N SER A 141 22.04 -9.62 -2.46
CA SER A 141 21.56 -11.00 -2.62
C SER A 141 21.97 -11.86 -1.43
N LYS A 142 21.20 -12.93 -1.19
CA LYS A 142 21.38 -13.85 -0.06
C LYS A 142 20.77 -15.21 -0.39
N SER A 143 21.55 -16.26 -0.22
CA SER A 143 21.04 -17.65 -0.24
C SER A 143 20.58 -18.05 1.17
N MET A 144 19.45 -18.74 1.24
CA MET A 144 18.88 -19.25 2.48
C MET A 144 18.75 -20.77 2.39
N GLU A 145 19.36 -21.50 3.33
CA GLU A 145 19.27 -22.97 3.39
C GLU A 145 17.93 -23.45 3.99
N ARG A 146 17.26 -22.59 4.75
CA ARG A 146 15.96 -22.81 5.39
C ARG A 146 15.17 -21.51 5.44
N SER A 147 13.91 -21.58 5.89
CA SER A 147 13.09 -20.37 6.08
C SER A 147 13.83 -19.31 6.90
N GLY A 148 13.80 -18.06 6.44
CA GLY A 148 14.62 -16.99 6.99
C GLY A 148 14.08 -15.59 6.76
N SER A 149 14.94 -14.61 7.03
CA SER A 149 14.67 -13.19 6.84
C SER A 149 15.73 -12.49 5.99
N PHE A 150 15.31 -11.42 5.32
CA PHE A 150 16.14 -10.55 4.50
C PHE A 150 15.81 -9.10 4.83
N GLU A 151 16.78 -8.40 5.42
CA GLU A 151 16.70 -6.97 5.73
C GLU A 151 17.50 -6.14 4.73
N VAL A 152 17.01 -4.93 4.47
CA VAL A 152 17.67 -3.91 3.64
C VAL A 152 17.46 -2.54 4.27
N ASP A 153 18.53 -1.75 4.37
CA ASP A 153 18.45 -0.34 4.74
C ASP A 153 18.12 0.51 3.51
N VAL A 154 17.16 1.43 3.63
CA VAL A 154 16.68 2.26 2.52
C VAL A 154 16.38 3.67 3.01
N THR A 155 16.94 4.67 2.32
CA THR A 155 16.53 6.07 2.44
C THR A 155 15.27 6.31 1.61
N VAL A 156 14.20 6.79 2.24
CA VAL A 156 12.92 7.09 1.60
C VAL A 156 12.68 8.60 1.64
N GLY A 157 12.54 9.20 0.46
CA GLY A 157 12.29 10.64 0.29
C GLY A 157 10.83 10.95 -0.08
N GLY A 158 10.58 12.12 -0.69
CA GLY A 158 9.23 12.54 -1.11
C GLY A 158 8.67 11.85 -2.35
N GLU A 159 9.51 11.11 -3.08
CA GLU A 159 9.10 10.26 -4.20
C GLU A 159 8.94 8.81 -3.74
N GLY A 160 8.01 8.08 -4.38
CA GLY A 160 7.79 6.67 -4.08
C GLY A 160 8.98 5.82 -4.50
N VAL A 161 9.52 5.01 -3.58
CA VAL A 161 10.58 4.05 -3.86
C VAL A 161 10.06 2.62 -3.75
N ASP A 162 10.35 1.83 -4.78
CA ASP A 162 10.05 0.40 -4.81
C ASP A 162 11.17 -0.40 -4.17
N ILE A 163 10.81 -1.28 -3.23
CA ILE A 163 11.67 -2.23 -2.54
C ILE A 163 11.11 -3.62 -2.83
N VAL A 164 11.85 -4.41 -3.60
CA VAL A 164 11.38 -5.69 -4.13
C VAL A 164 12.30 -6.81 -3.69
N PHE A 165 11.80 -7.72 -2.86
CA PHE A 165 12.47 -8.97 -2.52
C PHE A 165 11.98 -10.04 -3.49
N VAL A 166 12.88 -10.65 -4.25
CA VAL A 166 12.52 -11.64 -5.27
C VAL A 166 13.39 -12.88 -5.12
N LYS A 167 12.77 -14.05 -5.30
CA LYS A 167 13.47 -15.32 -5.35
C LYS A 167 13.97 -15.57 -6.77
N HIS A 168 15.26 -15.84 -6.90
CA HIS A 168 15.83 -16.35 -8.15
C HIS A 168 15.58 -17.86 -8.23
N ALA A 169 15.13 -18.31 -9.41
CA ALA A 169 14.96 -19.72 -9.74
C ALA A 169 16.29 -20.47 -9.78
#